data_AF-A0A368QJ38-F1
#
_entry.id   AF-A0A368QJ38-F1
#
_cell.length_a   1.000
_cell.length_b   1.000
_cell.length_c   1.000
_cell.angle_alpha   90.00
_cell.angle_beta   90.00
_cell.angle_gamma   90.00
#
_symmetry.space_group_name_H-M   'P 1'
#
loop_
_entity.id
_entity.type
_entity.pdbx_description
1 polymer ?
#
loop_
_entity_poly.entity_id
_entity_poly.type
_entity_poly.pdbx_seq_one_letter_code
_entity_poly.pdbx_strand_id
1 'polypeptide(L)'
;MGKRTLALVVYDPAAAQQRDAKRARPSAGAGVLVPYDAAMPADVEPINAVPLNAIAPRLWQAPPAPINREEPPCLRNHVLRELGLQEDLPVHFIHEKRVTDTDLDAHQNRFRIPSDGALRRLRPILTVDELDSANLLYDPASLPKQQPEPELENGDATADQEGKKKRKRRGKVHGGLPVKLVDLAAGASGELLLSRWSSSHGTIVKGGGYMDYVRRCSFKEHDVVEIWAFKQRAFRLLGTTIFDGSPLHVLIVKRDGKQHDCRNCLE
;
A
#
# COMPACT_ATOMS: atom_id res chain seq x y z
N MET A 1 -17.12 18.10 -44.39
CA MET A 1 -16.84 19.36 -43.66
C MET A 1 -18.03 19.70 -42.78
N GLY A 2 -17.93 19.47 -41.47
CA GLY A 2 -18.98 19.84 -40.51
C GLY A 2 -18.37 20.71 -39.42
N LYS A 3 -18.70 22.02 -39.42
CA LYS A 3 -18.25 22.97 -38.40
C LYS A 3 -19.16 22.80 -37.18
N ARG A 4 -18.61 22.42 -36.03
CA ARG A 4 -19.32 22.46 -34.74
C ARG A 4 -18.85 23.69 -33.98
N THR A 5 -19.77 24.63 -33.79
CA THR A 5 -19.60 25.86 -33.03
C THR A 5 -19.59 25.53 -31.54
N LEU A 6 -18.52 25.87 -30.82
CA LEU A 6 -18.48 25.80 -29.36
C LEU A 6 -19.14 27.06 -28.79
N ALA A 7 -20.23 26.90 -28.03
CA ALA A 7 -20.86 27.98 -27.30
C ALA A 7 -20.10 28.24 -25.99
N LEU A 8 -19.59 29.45 -25.84
CA LEU A 8 -18.97 29.95 -24.62
C LEU A 8 -20.07 30.28 -23.61
N VAL A 9 -20.16 29.53 -22.50
CA VAL A 9 -21.06 29.88 -21.39
C VAL A 9 -20.32 30.88 -20.50
N VAL A 10 -20.73 32.15 -20.59
CA VAL A 10 -20.23 33.23 -19.74
C VAL A 10 -20.90 33.12 -18.37
N TYR A 11 -20.10 33.03 -17.31
CA TYR A 11 -20.55 32.96 -15.92
C TYR A 11 -20.89 34.36 -15.41
N ASP A 12 -22.12 34.57 -14.95
CA ASP A 12 -22.60 35.83 -14.35
C ASP A 12 -22.43 35.80 -12.82
N PRO A 13 -21.56 36.64 -12.24
CA PRO A 13 -21.28 36.67 -10.80
C PRO A 13 -22.40 37.28 -9.94
N ALA A 14 -23.48 37.82 -10.51
CA ALA A 14 -24.57 38.46 -9.76
C ALA A 14 -25.53 37.47 -9.07
N ALA A 15 -25.54 36.18 -9.46
CA ALA A 15 -26.42 35.18 -8.87
C ALA A 15 -25.97 34.65 -7.48
N ALA A 16 -24.74 34.98 -7.06
CA ALA A 16 -24.18 34.49 -5.79
C ALA A 16 -24.60 35.33 -4.56
N GLN A 17 -24.98 36.60 -4.74
CA GLN A 17 -25.27 37.50 -3.61
C GLN A 17 -26.66 37.33 -2.97
N GLN A 18 -27.58 36.58 -3.60
CA GLN A 18 -28.92 36.36 -3.02
C GLN A 18 -29.01 35.18 -2.04
N ARG A 19 -27.96 34.36 -1.88
CA ARG A 19 -27.99 33.21 -0.96
C ARG A 19 -27.46 33.49 0.45
N ASP A 20 -26.67 34.56 0.62
CA ASP A 20 -26.05 34.89 1.92
C ASP A 20 -26.93 35.77 2.83
N ALA A 21 -28.01 36.35 2.31
CA ALA A 21 -28.90 37.23 3.09
C ALA A 21 -29.97 36.50 3.92
N LYS A 22 -30.05 35.15 3.87
CA LYS A 22 -31.16 34.39 4.48
C LYS A 22 -30.79 33.42 5.61
N ARG A 23 -29.56 33.48 6.15
CA ARG A 23 -29.18 32.63 7.29
C ARG A 23 -28.48 33.39 8.42
N ALA A 24 -29.10 34.48 8.86
CA ALA A 24 -28.88 34.99 10.20
C ALA A 24 -29.44 33.99 11.23
N ARG A 25 -28.58 33.52 12.13
CA ARG A 25 -28.92 32.69 13.31
C ARG A 25 -29.71 33.50 14.35
N PRO A 26 -30.53 32.84 15.17
CA PRO A 26 -30.61 33.16 16.58
C PRO A 26 -30.10 31.99 17.45
N SER A 27 -29.57 32.35 18.61
CA SER A 27 -29.04 31.46 19.64
C SER A 27 -30.13 30.93 20.59
N ALA A 28 -29.75 29.84 21.28
CA ALA A 28 -30.17 29.42 22.61
C ALA A 28 -31.50 28.66 22.80
N GLY A 29 -31.40 27.58 23.58
CA GLY A 29 -32.40 27.22 24.58
C GLY A 29 -33.28 26.00 24.29
N ALA A 30 -33.11 24.98 25.13
CA ALA A 30 -34.13 24.09 25.73
C ALA A 30 -35.28 23.54 24.86
N GLY A 31 -35.43 22.21 24.88
CA GLY A 31 -36.39 21.47 24.06
C GLY A 31 -37.86 21.67 24.41
N VAL A 32 -38.70 21.35 23.42
CA VAL A 32 -40.10 20.94 23.56
C VAL A 32 -40.42 20.01 22.38
N LEU A 33 -40.96 18.82 22.69
CA LEU A 33 -41.57 17.89 21.74
C LEU A 33 -42.89 18.47 21.23
N VAL A 34 -43.11 18.43 19.91
CA VAL A 34 -44.45 18.62 19.32
C VAL A 34 -44.73 17.40 18.44
N PRO A 35 -45.72 16.55 18.79
CA PRO A 35 -46.13 15.44 17.94
C PRO A 35 -47.04 15.99 16.83
N TYR A 36 -46.69 15.72 15.58
CA TYR A 36 -47.63 15.82 14.47
C TYR A 36 -48.17 14.42 14.19
N ASP A 37 -49.41 14.20 14.62
CA ASP A 37 -50.23 13.07 14.17
C ASP A 37 -50.49 13.21 12.67
N ALA A 38 -49.91 12.30 11.89
CA ALA A 38 -50.31 12.03 10.53
C ALA A 38 -50.53 10.52 10.40
N ALA A 39 -51.79 10.15 10.23
CA ALA A 39 -52.22 8.78 10.00
C ALA A 39 -51.46 8.16 8.82
N MET A 40 -50.79 7.04 9.07
CA MET A 40 -50.16 6.21 8.04
C MET A 40 -51.24 5.31 7.39
N PRO A 41 -51.32 5.21 6.06
CA PRO A 41 -52.07 4.13 5.44
C PRO A 41 -51.42 2.79 5.77
N ALA A 42 -52.25 1.79 6.08
CA ALA A 42 -51.83 0.42 6.31
C ALA A 42 -51.16 -0.15 5.04
N ASP A 43 -50.13 -0.98 5.23
CA ASP A 43 -49.33 -1.69 4.21
C ASP A 43 -48.13 -0.97 3.57
N VAL A 44 -47.29 -0.31 4.37
CA VAL A 44 -45.88 -0.12 4.01
C VAL A 44 -45.00 -0.57 5.16
N GLU A 45 -44.34 -1.72 5.00
CA GLU A 45 -43.27 -2.14 5.92
C GLU A 45 -42.16 -1.07 5.92
N PRO A 46 -41.68 -0.61 7.08
CA PRO A 46 -40.64 0.39 7.13
C PRO A 46 -39.36 -0.18 6.53
N ILE A 47 -38.85 0.50 5.50
CA ILE A 47 -37.51 0.21 4.94
C ILE A 47 -36.53 0.30 6.10
N ASN A 48 -35.93 -0.84 6.46
CA ASN A 48 -34.93 -0.94 7.50
C ASN A 48 -33.63 -0.30 6.99
N ALA A 49 -33.60 1.03 7.01
CA ALA A 49 -32.46 1.83 6.62
C ALA A 49 -31.38 1.67 7.69
N VAL A 50 -30.53 0.67 7.50
CA VAL A 50 -29.30 0.52 8.29
C VAL A 50 -28.49 1.81 8.10
N PRO A 51 -28.18 2.57 9.17
CA PRO A 51 -27.40 3.79 9.04
C PRO A 51 -26.05 3.44 8.39
N LEU A 52 -25.62 4.22 7.39
CA LEU A 52 -24.35 4.08 6.65
C LEU A 52 -23.13 3.85 7.57
N ASN A 53 -23.23 4.30 8.82
CA ASN A 53 -22.21 4.17 9.85
C ASN A 53 -22.02 2.72 10.34
N ALA A 54 -22.97 1.81 10.10
CA ALA A 54 -22.91 0.41 10.49
C ALA A 54 -22.25 -0.50 9.43
N ILE A 55 -22.06 -0.01 8.20
CA ILE A 55 -21.43 -0.74 7.08
C ILE A 55 -20.02 -0.19 6.78
N ALA A 56 -19.64 0.95 7.37
CA ALA A 56 -18.31 1.51 7.20
C ALA A 56 -17.25 0.51 7.72
N PRO A 57 -16.36 -0.02 6.86
CA PRO A 57 -15.20 -0.73 7.36
C PRO A 57 -14.46 0.27 8.26
N ARG A 58 -14.00 -0.19 9.43
CA ARG A 58 -13.15 0.59 10.33
C ARG A 58 -11.75 0.79 9.70
N LEU A 59 -11.70 1.39 8.51
CA LEU A 59 -10.53 1.58 7.65
C LEU A 59 -9.64 2.73 8.11
N TRP A 60 -10.15 3.58 9.00
CA TRP A 60 -9.48 4.81 9.39
C TRP A 60 -8.96 4.68 10.81
N GLN A 61 -7.89 3.89 10.98
CA GLN A 61 -6.99 4.13 12.10
C GLN A 61 -6.35 5.50 11.86
N ALA A 62 -6.30 6.35 12.90
CA ALA A 62 -5.63 7.63 12.82
C ALA A 62 -4.20 7.42 12.29
N PRO A 63 -3.72 8.27 11.35
CA PRO A 63 -2.38 8.13 10.81
C PRO A 63 -1.37 8.13 11.97
N PRO A 64 -0.38 7.22 11.97
CA PRO A 64 0.63 7.19 13.02
C PRO A 64 1.32 8.56 13.10
N ALA A 65 1.73 8.96 14.31
CA ALA A 65 2.52 10.17 14.49
C ALA A 65 3.73 10.15 13.54
N PRO A 66 4.06 11.29 12.90
CA PRO A 66 5.15 11.35 11.96
C PRO A 66 6.44 10.93 12.66
N ILE A 67 7.05 9.85 12.17
CA ILE A 67 8.42 9.51 12.55
C ILE A 67 9.31 10.40 11.68
N ASN A 68 9.83 11.47 12.25
CA ASN A 68 10.80 12.33 11.57
C ASN A 68 12.15 11.61 11.51
N ARG A 69 12.30 10.71 10.53
CA ARG A 69 13.59 10.19 10.10
C ARG A 69 14.10 11.06 8.97
N GLU A 70 15.36 11.44 9.05
CA GLU A 70 16.04 12.15 7.97
C GLU A 70 16.25 11.20 6.78
N GLU A 71 15.93 11.67 5.57
CA GLU A 71 16.15 10.88 4.37
C GLU A 71 17.66 10.67 4.14
N PRO A 72 18.07 9.54 3.52
CA PRO A 72 19.47 9.36 3.14
C PRO A 72 19.94 10.53 2.25
N PRO A 73 21.11 11.15 2.51
CA PRO A 73 21.54 12.39 1.82
C PRO A 73 21.55 12.28 0.29
N CYS A 74 21.87 11.11 -0.23
CA CYS A 74 21.97 10.84 -1.66
C CYS A 74 20.65 10.44 -2.32
N LEU A 75 19.57 10.29 -1.55
CA LEU A 75 18.28 9.87 -2.07
C LEU A 75 17.76 10.88 -3.09
N ARG A 76 17.68 12.15 -2.70
CA ARG A 76 17.15 13.23 -3.53
C ARG A 76 18.08 13.57 -4.70
N ASN A 77 19.36 13.80 -4.38
CA ASN A 77 20.33 14.33 -5.34
C ASN A 77 20.77 13.31 -6.41
N HIS A 78 20.71 12.01 -6.08
CA HIS A 78 21.25 10.96 -6.95
C HIS A 78 20.21 9.88 -7.25
N VAL A 79 19.64 9.23 -6.23
CA VAL A 79 18.79 8.04 -6.44
C VAL A 79 17.53 8.37 -7.24
N LEU A 80 16.78 9.42 -6.88
CA LEU A 80 15.57 9.79 -7.61
C LEU A 80 15.88 10.21 -9.05
N ARG A 81 16.96 10.98 -9.24
CA ARG A 81 17.40 11.48 -10.54
C ARG A 81 17.80 10.35 -11.50
N GLU A 82 18.61 9.40 -11.05
CA GLU A 82 19.03 8.23 -11.85
C GLU A 82 17.86 7.31 -12.21
N LEU A 83 16.83 7.25 -11.34
CA LEU A 83 15.59 6.53 -11.62
C LEU A 83 14.62 7.29 -12.52
N GLY A 84 14.95 8.53 -12.92
CA GLY A 84 14.06 9.40 -13.71
C GLY A 84 12.79 9.82 -12.96
N LEU A 85 12.85 9.89 -11.63
CA LEU A 85 11.73 10.27 -10.77
C LEU A 85 11.82 11.74 -10.38
N GLN A 86 10.67 12.33 -10.03
CA GLN A 86 10.61 13.72 -9.57
C GLN A 86 11.38 13.94 -8.26
N GLU A 87 12.05 15.09 -8.16
CA GLU A 87 12.85 15.48 -7.00
C GLU A 87 12.00 15.75 -5.74
N ASP A 88 10.74 16.17 -5.91
CA ASP A 88 9.78 16.46 -4.84
C ASP A 88 8.90 15.24 -4.48
N LEU A 89 9.18 14.08 -5.06
CA LEU A 89 8.41 12.85 -4.85
C LEU A 89 8.31 12.50 -3.35
N PRO A 90 7.13 12.18 -2.80
CA PRO A 90 7.03 11.74 -1.42
C PRO A 90 7.83 10.46 -1.15
N VAL A 91 8.65 10.50 -0.11
CA VAL A 91 9.51 9.40 0.34
C VAL A 91 9.13 9.06 1.76
N HIS A 92 8.92 7.77 2.02
CA HIS A 92 8.35 7.31 3.28
C HIS A 92 9.30 6.35 3.98
N PHE A 93 9.69 6.69 5.21
CA PHE A 93 10.33 5.74 6.10
C PHE A 93 9.35 4.60 6.44
N ILE A 94 9.73 3.36 6.15
CA ILE A 94 8.89 2.19 6.38
C ILE A 94 9.27 1.47 7.66
N HIS A 95 10.55 1.15 7.90
CA HIS A 95 10.96 0.49 9.15
C HIS A 95 12.47 0.40 9.27
N GLU A 96 12.97 0.24 10.51
CA GLU A 96 14.35 -0.16 10.80
C GLU A 96 14.39 -1.62 11.24
N LYS A 97 15.25 -2.44 10.65
CA LYS A 97 15.25 -3.89 10.83
C LYS A 97 16.68 -4.41 10.92
N ARG A 98 16.90 -5.49 11.67
CA ARG A 98 18.10 -6.32 11.56
C ARG A 98 17.93 -7.33 10.43
N VAL A 99 18.90 -7.42 9.54
CA VAL A 99 18.97 -8.46 8.51
C VAL A 99 19.11 -9.81 9.20
N THR A 100 18.28 -10.78 8.81
CA THR A 100 18.32 -12.15 9.36
C THR A 100 18.86 -13.14 8.33
N ASP A 101 19.24 -14.33 8.80
CA ASP A 101 19.60 -15.48 7.98
C ASP A 101 18.60 -15.73 6.83
N THR A 102 17.29 -15.63 7.09
CA THR A 102 16.24 -15.85 6.08
C THR A 102 16.22 -14.81 4.97
N ASP A 103 16.74 -13.60 5.23
CA ASP A 103 16.89 -12.57 4.20
C ASP A 103 18.11 -12.84 3.31
N LEU A 104 19.08 -13.64 3.78
CA LEU A 104 20.31 -13.97 3.06
C LEU A 104 20.29 -15.37 2.44
N ASP A 105 19.21 -16.12 2.67
CA ASP A 105 19.02 -17.47 2.13
C ASP A 105 18.74 -17.44 0.62
N ALA A 106 19.74 -17.88 -0.15
CA ALA A 106 19.69 -17.97 -1.62
C ALA A 106 18.65 -18.99 -2.15
N HIS A 107 18.17 -19.92 -1.33
CA HIS A 107 17.06 -20.79 -1.71
C HIS A 107 15.71 -20.10 -1.52
N GLN A 108 15.61 -19.18 -0.55
CA GLN A 108 14.38 -18.45 -0.29
C GLN A 108 14.22 -17.24 -1.21
N ASN A 109 15.32 -16.58 -1.57
CA ASN A 109 15.39 -15.41 -2.46
C ASN A 109 14.39 -14.32 -2.05
N ARG A 110 14.34 -13.97 -0.76
CA ARG A 110 13.29 -13.13 -0.21
C ARG A 110 13.80 -12.15 0.82
N PHE A 111 13.11 -11.02 0.92
CA PHE A 111 13.27 -10.05 1.99
C PHE A 111 11.96 -9.86 2.74
N ARG A 112 11.98 -9.92 4.06
CA ARG A 112 10.78 -9.69 4.88
C ARG A 112 10.67 -8.23 5.34
N ILE A 113 9.61 -7.54 4.94
CA ILE A 113 9.25 -6.23 5.49
C ILE A 113 8.59 -6.45 6.86
N PRO A 114 9.03 -5.77 7.94
CA PRO A 114 8.40 -5.86 9.25
C PRO A 114 6.92 -5.49 9.20
N SER A 115 6.07 -6.28 9.87
CA SER A 115 4.61 -6.14 9.80
C SER A 115 4.11 -4.76 10.23
N ASP A 116 4.70 -4.15 11.25
CA ASP A 116 4.35 -2.79 11.69
C ASP A 116 4.57 -1.76 10.56
N GLY A 117 5.74 -1.82 9.92
CA GLY A 117 6.09 -0.93 8.81
C GLY A 117 5.19 -1.16 7.60
N ALA A 118 4.93 -2.43 7.28
CA ALA A 118 4.04 -2.81 6.19
C ALA A 118 2.61 -2.28 6.40
N LEU A 119 2.04 -2.44 7.60
CA LEU A 119 0.65 -2.07 7.88
C LEU A 119 0.46 -0.57 8.09
N ARG A 120 1.36 0.08 8.82
CA ARG A 120 1.20 1.47 9.23
C ARG A 120 1.77 2.49 8.26
N ARG A 121 2.77 2.11 7.46
CA ARG A 121 3.56 3.07 6.66
C ARG A 121 3.61 2.70 5.17
N LEU A 122 3.67 1.41 4.83
CA LEU A 122 3.61 0.97 3.43
C LEU A 122 2.18 0.93 2.90
N ARG A 123 1.22 0.40 3.68
CA ARG A 123 -0.18 0.30 3.27
C ARG A 123 -0.79 1.64 2.82
N PRO A 124 -0.59 2.75 3.55
CA PRO A 124 -1.20 4.04 3.19
C PRO A 124 -0.68 4.66 1.89
N ILE A 125 0.48 4.23 1.38
CA ILE A 125 1.07 4.82 0.17
C ILE A 125 0.62 4.11 -1.11
N LEU A 126 -0.09 2.98 -0.98
CA LEU A 126 -0.53 2.13 -2.10
C LEU A 126 -1.98 2.43 -2.49
N THR A 127 -2.31 2.29 -3.78
CA THR A 127 -3.70 2.33 -4.25
C THR A 127 -4.44 1.05 -3.87
N VAL A 128 -5.77 1.07 -4.00
CA VAL A 128 -6.61 -0.12 -3.75
C VAL A 128 -6.15 -1.32 -4.60
N ASP A 129 -5.89 -1.13 -5.90
CA ASP A 129 -5.44 -2.21 -6.78
C ASP A 129 -4.05 -2.75 -6.39
N GLU A 130 -3.17 -1.87 -5.93
CA GLU A 130 -1.83 -2.25 -5.47
C GLU A 130 -1.89 -3.01 -4.13
N LEU A 131 -2.78 -2.57 -3.25
CA LEU A 131 -3.07 -3.26 -1.99
C LEU A 131 -3.64 -4.65 -2.26
N ASP A 132 -4.52 -4.79 -3.24
CA ASP A 132 -5.09 -6.09 -3.63
C ASP A 132 -3.99 -7.00 -4.17
N SER A 133 -3.22 -6.50 -5.13
CA SER A 133 -2.08 -7.19 -5.72
C SER A 133 -1.06 -7.65 -4.68
N ALA A 134 -0.83 -6.87 -3.63
CA ALA A 134 0.09 -7.18 -2.55
C ALA A 134 -0.52 -8.01 -1.40
N ASN A 135 -1.80 -8.40 -1.46
CA ASN A 135 -2.54 -9.03 -0.36
C ASN A 135 -2.52 -8.18 0.94
N LEU A 136 -2.59 -6.86 0.80
CA LEU A 136 -2.52 -5.88 1.88
C LEU A 136 -3.84 -5.16 2.19
N LEU A 137 -4.89 -5.33 1.37
CA LEU A 137 -6.19 -4.64 1.55
C LEU A 137 -6.76 -4.78 2.95
N TYR A 138 -6.86 -6.01 3.44
CA TYR A 138 -7.46 -6.31 4.75
C TYR A 138 -6.39 -6.48 5.82
N ASP A 139 -6.66 -5.99 7.02
CA ASP A 139 -5.84 -6.30 8.19
C ASP A 139 -6.21 -7.71 8.67
N PRO A 140 -5.26 -8.66 8.81
CA PRO A 140 -5.56 -9.98 9.35
C PRO A 140 -6.20 -9.92 10.75
N ALA A 141 -5.94 -8.88 11.54
CA ALA A 141 -6.60 -8.69 12.85
C ALA A 141 -8.10 -8.34 12.73
N SER A 142 -8.54 -7.91 11.55
CA SER A 142 -9.93 -7.50 11.28
C SER A 142 -10.79 -8.58 10.60
N LEU A 143 -10.18 -9.67 10.12
CA LEU A 143 -10.93 -10.76 9.51
C LEU A 143 -11.51 -11.66 10.61
N PRO A 144 -12.80 -12.01 10.56
CA PRO A 144 -13.34 -13.12 11.34
C PRO A 144 -12.47 -14.35 11.05
N LYS A 145 -12.03 -15.07 12.09
CA LYS A 145 -11.40 -16.39 11.93
C LYS A 145 -12.40 -17.28 11.18
N GLN A 146 -12.27 -17.37 9.86
CA GLN A 146 -12.92 -18.44 9.11
C GLN A 146 -12.27 -19.73 9.61
N GLN A 147 -13.08 -20.57 10.24
CA GLN A 147 -12.71 -21.94 10.56
C GLN A 147 -12.29 -22.63 9.25
N PRO A 148 -11.30 -23.53 9.28
CA PRO A 148 -10.99 -24.36 8.12
C PRO A 148 -12.27 -25.02 7.63
N GLU A 149 -12.63 -24.75 6.38
CA GLU A 149 -13.72 -25.43 5.68
C GLU A 149 -13.39 -26.94 5.71
N PRO A 150 -14.30 -27.81 6.20
CA PRO A 150 -14.02 -29.23 6.25
C PRO A 150 -13.82 -29.75 4.83
N GLU A 151 -12.61 -30.25 4.54
CA GLU A 151 -12.34 -31.03 3.34
C GLU A 151 -13.30 -32.22 3.34
N LEU A 152 -14.17 -32.29 2.33
CA LEU A 152 -15.06 -33.42 2.11
C LEU A 152 -14.24 -34.72 2.07
N GLU A 153 -14.43 -35.54 3.09
CA GLU A 153 -13.97 -36.92 3.14
C GLU A 153 -14.67 -37.71 2.02
N ASN A 154 -13.95 -37.96 0.92
CA ASN A 154 -14.23 -39.11 0.10
C ASN A 154 -13.37 -40.26 0.62
N GLY A 155 -14.01 -41.15 1.37
CA GLY A 155 -13.44 -42.44 1.69
C GLY A 155 -13.28 -43.27 0.41
N ASP A 156 -12.14 -43.94 0.27
CA ASP A 156 -12.18 -45.39 0.29
C ASP A 156 -10.82 -45.95 0.72
N ALA A 157 -10.86 -46.96 1.58
CA ALA A 157 -9.69 -47.64 2.09
C ALA A 157 -9.36 -48.82 1.16
N THR A 158 -8.13 -48.90 0.67
CA THR A 158 -7.40 -50.16 0.58
C THR A 158 -5.90 -49.88 0.63
N ALA A 159 -5.24 -50.57 1.54
CA ALA A 159 -3.80 -50.56 1.70
C ALA A 159 -3.14 -51.28 0.52
N ASP A 160 -2.05 -50.72 0.00
CA ASP A 160 -0.84 -51.49 -0.24
C ASP A 160 0.38 -50.56 -0.40
N GLN A 161 1.49 -51.04 0.16
CA GLN A 161 2.75 -50.35 0.36
C GLN A 161 3.51 -50.18 -0.97
N GLU A 162 4.19 -49.04 -1.15
CA GLU A 162 5.58 -48.94 -1.63
C GLU A 162 5.97 -47.50 -2.01
N GLY A 163 7.05 -46.99 -1.40
CA GLY A 163 8.05 -46.20 -2.11
C GLY A 163 7.70 -44.84 -2.73
N LYS A 164 6.66 -44.10 -2.31
CA LYS A 164 6.41 -42.76 -2.86
C LYS A 164 7.21 -41.68 -2.12
N LYS A 165 8.39 -41.33 -2.66
CA LYS A 165 9.07 -40.05 -2.39
C LYS A 165 8.01 -38.95 -2.37
N LYS A 166 7.73 -38.37 -1.19
CA LYS A 166 6.82 -37.22 -1.05
C LYS A 166 7.25 -36.18 -2.07
N ARG A 167 6.47 -36.01 -3.14
CA ARG A 167 6.66 -34.93 -4.10
C ARG A 167 6.70 -33.66 -3.28
N LYS A 168 7.84 -32.96 -3.28
CA LYS A 168 8.01 -31.64 -2.65
C LYS A 168 6.81 -30.82 -3.09
N ARG A 169 5.90 -30.48 -2.16
CA ARG A 169 4.77 -29.59 -2.43
C ARG A 169 5.40 -28.33 -3.04
N ARG A 170 5.16 -28.09 -4.33
CA ARG A 170 5.57 -26.84 -4.96
C ARG A 170 4.85 -25.74 -4.20
N GLY A 171 5.60 -24.77 -3.69
CA GLY A 171 5.01 -23.63 -2.99
C GLY A 171 3.98 -22.95 -3.89
N LYS A 172 2.90 -22.44 -3.30
CA LYS A 172 1.87 -21.69 -4.01
C LYS A 172 2.55 -20.50 -4.72
N VAL A 173 2.24 -20.29 -5.99
CA VAL A 173 2.66 -19.06 -6.69
C VAL A 173 1.87 -17.94 -6.06
N HIS A 174 2.55 -17.13 -5.24
CA HIS A 174 1.98 -15.93 -4.68
C HIS A 174 2.10 -14.85 -5.76
N GLY A 175 0.98 -14.41 -6.34
CA GLY A 175 0.95 -13.14 -7.07
C GLY A 175 1.45 -12.01 -6.16
N GLY A 176 1.78 -10.86 -6.74
CA GLY A 176 2.33 -9.75 -5.97
C GLY A 176 2.35 -8.44 -6.74
N LEU A 177 2.45 -7.35 -5.99
CA LEU A 177 2.71 -6.02 -6.54
C LEU A 177 4.15 -5.96 -7.08
N PRO A 178 4.36 -5.54 -8.34
CA PRO A 178 5.70 -5.28 -8.86
C PRO A 178 6.45 -4.21 -8.06
N VAL A 179 7.67 -4.55 -7.62
CA VAL A 179 8.56 -3.66 -6.88
C VAL A 179 9.99 -3.75 -7.39
N LYS A 180 10.77 -2.70 -7.16
CA LYS A 180 12.22 -2.68 -7.36
C LYS A 180 12.89 -2.38 -6.02
N LEU A 181 13.85 -3.21 -5.62
CA LEU A 181 14.77 -2.84 -4.56
C LEU A 181 15.83 -1.92 -5.14
N VAL A 182 16.19 -0.88 -4.42
CA VAL A 182 17.16 0.12 -4.88
C VAL A 182 18.27 0.23 -3.85
N ASP A 183 19.50 0.45 -4.31
CA ASP A 183 20.66 0.77 -3.49
C ASP A 183 21.04 2.25 -3.59
N LEU A 184 22.00 2.71 -2.78
CA LEU A 184 22.42 4.11 -2.76
C LEU A 184 23.19 4.57 -4.01
N ALA A 185 23.64 3.66 -4.87
CA ALA A 185 24.24 3.95 -6.17
C ALA A 185 23.18 3.92 -7.29
N ALA A 186 21.90 4.03 -6.94
CA ALA A 186 20.74 3.90 -7.83
C ALA A 186 20.65 2.56 -8.57
N GLY A 187 21.42 1.56 -8.15
CA GLY A 187 21.34 0.23 -8.69
C GLY A 187 20.02 -0.42 -8.27
N ALA A 188 19.16 -0.70 -9.24
CA ALA A 188 17.93 -1.45 -8.99
C ALA A 188 18.18 -2.97 -9.01
N SER A 189 17.38 -3.70 -8.24
CA SER A 189 17.10 -5.09 -8.55
C SER A 189 16.35 -5.17 -9.88
N GLY A 190 16.30 -6.36 -10.47
CA GLY A 190 15.24 -6.67 -11.42
C GLY A 190 13.85 -6.52 -10.79
N GLU A 191 12.81 -6.77 -11.56
CA GLU A 191 11.44 -6.74 -11.04
C GLU A 191 11.20 -7.87 -10.04
N LEU A 192 10.85 -7.50 -8.81
CA LEU A 192 10.47 -8.41 -7.73
C LEU A 192 8.98 -8.27 -7.45
N LEU A 193 8.42 -9.21 -6.71
CA LEU A 193 7.03 -9.19 -6.28
C LEU A 193 6.93 -8.99 -4.77
N LEU A 194 6.16 -7.99 -4.37
CA LEU A 194 5.75 -7.76 -2.98
C LEU A 194 4.39 -8.42 -2.74
N SER A 195 4.31 -9.29 -1.75
CA SER A 195 3.06 -9.96 -1.39
C SER A 195 3.05 -10.35 0.09
N ARG A 196 1.91 -10.19 0.75
CA ARG A 196 1.68 -10.77 2.08
C ARG A 196 1.31 -12.24 1.94
N TRP A 197 2.07 -13.11 2.59
CA TRP A 197 1.82 -14.55 2.56
C TRP A 197 0.75 -14.93 3.58
N SER A 198 -0.24 -15.73 3.15
CA SER A 198 -1.33 -16.16 4.02
C SER A 198 -0.87 -17.06 5.18
N SER A 199 0.18 -17.86 4.98
CA SER A 199 0.65 -18.83 5.98
C SER A 199 1.48 -18.23 7.11
N SER A 200 2.25 -17.18 6.83
CA SER A 200 3.13 -16.53 7.82
C SER A 200 2.69 -15.13 8.21
N HIS A 201 1.67 -14.59 7.54
CA HIS A 201 1.26 -13.18 7.56
C HIS A 201 2.39 -12.19 7.29
N GLY A 202 3.55 -12.67 6.82
CA GLY A 202 4.71 -11.86 6.50
C GLY A 202 4.51 -11.13 5.18
N THR A 203 4.88 -9.86 5.14
CA THR A 203 4.96 -9.08 3.89
C THR A 203 6.34 -9.32 3.28
N ILE A 204 6.38 -9.98 2.13
CA ILE A 204 7.61 -10.51 1.53
C ILE A 204 7.84 -9.87 0.16
N VAL A 205 9.07 -9.40 -0.07
CA VAL A 205 9.57 -9.10 -1.41
C VAL A 205 10.36 -10.30 -1.91
N LYS A 206 10.02 -10.83 -3.09
CA LYS A 206 10.65 -12.03 -3.65
C LYS A 206 10.68 -11.97 -5.18
N GLY A 207 11.76 -12.45 -5.79
CA GLY A 207 11.87 -12.56 -7.25
C GLY A 207 13.31 -12.80 -7.72
N GLY A 208 13.48 -12.90 -9.04
CA GLY A 208 14.79 -13.00 -9.67
C GLY A 208 15.61 -11.72 -9.48
N GLY A 209 16.92 -11.85 -9.24
CA GLY A 209 17.82 -10.69 -9.01
C GLY A 209 17.90 -10.22 -7.56
N TYR A 210 17.13 -10.80 -6.62
CA TYR A 210 17.22 -10.45 -5.20
C TYR A 210 18.63 -10.71 -4.62
N MET A 211 19.23 -11.87 -4.90
CA MET A 211 20.56 -12.17 -4.35
C MET A 211 21.68 -11.36 -5.01
N ASP A 212 21.50 -10.93 -6.26
CA ASP A 212 22.42 -10.01 -6.93
C ASP A 212 22.39 -8.65 -6.23
N TYR A 213 21.20 -8.19 -5.88
CA TYR A 213 20.99 -6.99 -5.08
C TYR A 213 21.63 -7.11 -3.68
N VAL A 214 21.41 -8.21 -2.96
CA VAL A 214 22.02 -8.46 -1.63
C VAL A 214 23.54 -8.42 -1.72
N ARG A 215 24.14 -9.08 -2.71
CA ARG A 215 25.60 -9.08 -2.93
C ARG A 215 26.13 -7.67 -3.21
N ARG A 216 25.44 -6.90 -4.05
CA ARG A 216 25.81 -5.52 -4.39
C ARG A 216 25.76 -4.59 -3.18
N CYS A 217 24.73 -4.75 -2.33
CA CYS A 217 24.59 -3.99 -1.08
C CYS A 217 25.53 -4.47 0.04
N SER A 218 26.19 -5.62 -0.17
CA SER A 218 27.06 -6.27 0.80
C SER A 218 26.38 -6.53 2.16
N PHE A 219 25.08 -6.85 2.19
CA PHE A 219 24.36 -7.13 3.43
C PHE A 219 24.90 -8.38 4.12
N LYS A 220 25.00 -8.32 5.44
CA LYS A 220 25.41 -9.41 6.33
C LYS A 220 24.36 -9.62 7.41
N GLU A 221 24.38 -10.79 8.02
CA GLU A 221 23.50 -11.09 9.14
C GLU A 221 23.77 -10.09 10.26
N HIS A 222 22.70 -9.64 10.93
CA HIS A 222 22.69 -8.64 11.99
C HIS A 222 22.97 -7.18 11.58
N ASP A 223 23.27 -6.90 10.30
CA ASP A 223 23.29 -5.53 9.79
C ASP A 223 21.96 -4.84 10.12
N VAL A 224 22.03 -3.60 10.61
CA VAL A 224 20.84 -2.77 10.83
C VAL A 224 20.57 -2.00 9.55
N VAL A 225 19.39 -2.20 8.98
CA VAL A 225 18.96 -1.53 7.75
C VAL A 225 17.71 -0.70 7.97
N GLU A 226 17.66 0.45 7.32
CA GLU A 226 16.46 1.25 7.17
C GLU A 226 15.80 0.96 5.83
N ILE A 227 14.48 0.86 5.85
CA ILE A 227 13.65 0.59 4.69
C ILE A 227 12.88 1.87 4.38
N TRP A 228 13.04 2.36 3.16
CA TRP A 228 12.38 3.53 2.62
C TRP A 228 11.57 3.11 1.39
N ALA A 229 10.43 3.74 1.15
CA ALA A 229 9.61 3.47 -0.02
C ALA A 229 9.09 4.74 -0.68
N PHE A 230 9.06 4.74 -2.01
CA PHE A 230 8.58 5.86 -2.82
C PHE A 230 8.01 5.34 -4.14
N LYS A 231 7.02 6.06 -4.67
CA LYS A 231 6.34 5.70 -5.91
C LYS A 231 5.80 6.94 -6.61
N GLN A 232 6.22 7.15 -7.86
CA GLN A 232 5.67 8.21 -8.70
C GLN A 232 4.33 7.78 -9.27
N ARG A 233 3.33 8.64 -9.10
CA ARG A 233 2.00 8.47 -9.68
C ARG A 233 1.98 9.10 -11.06
N ALA A 234 1.30 8.44 -11.99
CA ALA A 234 1.08 9.03 -13.30
C ALA A 234 0.25 10.30 -13.13
N PHE A 235 0.71 11.41 -13.71
CA PHE A 235 0.00 12.67 -13.69
C PHE A 235 -0.37 13.05 -15.12
N ARG A 236 -1.66 13.29 -15.36
CA ARG A 236 -2.19 13.70 -16.65
C ARG A 236 -2.89 15.03 -16.51
N LEU A 237 -2.55 15.96 -17.41
CA LEU A 237 -3.17 17.27 -17.48
C LEU A 237 -3.72 17.46 -18.90
N LEU A 238 -5.04 17.72 -19.00
CA LEU A 238 -5.74 17.93 -20.28
C LEU A 238 -5.53 16.80 -21.31
N GLY A 239 -5.46 15.54 -20.85
CA GLY A 239 -5.26 14.38 -21.71
C GLY A 239 -3.80 14.07 -22.05
N THR A 240 -2.87 14.97 -21.74
CA THR A 240 -1.42 14.75 -21.90
C THR A 240 -0.82 14.20 -20.62
N THR A 241 -0.05 13.12 -20.73
CA THR A 241 0.75 12.59 -19.62
C THR A 241 1.94 13.51 -19.39
N ILE A 242 2.00 14.10 -18.19
CA ILE A 242 3.13 14.93 -17.75
C ILE A 242 4.20 14.02 -17.15
N PHE A 243 3.80 13.06 -16.32
CA PHE A 243 4.68 12.07 -15.71
C PHE A 243 4.07 10.69 -15.81
N ASP A 244 4.89 9.69 -16.16
CA ASP A 244 4.49 8.29 -16.10
C ASP A 244 4.52 7.76 -14.66
N GLY A 245 3.72 6.72 -14.42
CA GLY A 245 3.72 6.00 -13.16
C GLY A 245 4.94 5.09 -13.04
N SER A 246 5.54 5.02 -11.86
CA SER A 246 6.65 4.11 -11.58
C SER A 246 6.16 2.82 -10.90
N PRO A 247 6.93 1.72 -10.92
CA PRO A 247 6.77 0.67 -9.91
C PRO A 247 7.02 1.24 -8.51
N LEU A 248 6.64 0.49 -7.48
CA LEU A 248 7.04 0.82 -6.11
C LEU A 248 8.54 0.57 -5.95
N HIS A 249 9.28 1.60 -5.56
CA HIS A 249 10.69 1.46 -5.22
C HIS A 249 10.84 1.31 -3.71
N VAL A 250 11.69 0.37 -3.29
CA VAL A 250 12.04 0.14 -1.90
C VAL A 250 13.55 0.28 -1.77
N LEU A 251 13.99 1.35 -1.15
CA LEU A 251 15.40 1.60 -0.86
C LEU A 251 15.73 0.99 0.50
N ILE A 252 16.75 0.13 0.55
CA ILE A 252 17.24 -0.48 1.79
C ILE A 252 18.66 0.00 2.00
N VAL A 253 18.88 0.74 3.09
CA VAL A 253 20.18 1.34 3.42
C VAL A 253 20.70 0.78 4.74
N LYS A 254 21.99 0.50 4.84
CA LYS A 254 22.58 0.21 6.16
C LYS A 254 22.62 1.48 6.98
N ARG A 255 22.33 1.34 8.27
CA ARG A 255 22.37 2.43 9.25
C ARG A 255 23.80 2.80 9.65
N ASP A 256 24.75 1.90 9.44
CA ASP A 256 26.13 2.12 9.85
C ASP A 256 26.72 3.29 9.05
N GLY A 257 27.20 4.33 9.76
CA GLY A 257 27.59 5.64 9.23
C GLY A 257 28.68 5.69 8.15
N LYS A 258 29.14 4.54 7.63
CA LYS A 258 30.09 4.43 6.51
C LYS A 258 29.41 4.28 5.14
N GLN A 259 28.10 4.02 5.09
CA GLN A 259 27.39 3.80 3.83
C GLN A 259 26.43 4.92 3.45
N HIS A 260 26.23 5.93 4.32
CA HIS A 260 25.55 7.17 3.92
C HIS A 260 26.38 8.01 2.94
N ASP A 261 27.68 7.72 2.82
CA ASP A 261 28.54 8.22 1.75
C ASP A 261 28.24 7.45 0.47
N CYS A 262 27.18 7.82 -0.25
CA CYS A 262 27.11 7.38 -1.64
C CYS A 262 28.26 8.04 -2.39
N ARG A 263 29.05 7.21 -3.08
CA ARG A 263 30.27 7.64 -3.77
C ARG A 263 30.02 8.78 -4.75
N ASN A 264 28.78 8.90 -5.23
CA ASN A 264 28.34 9.92 -6.19
C ASN A 264 27.92 11.25 -5.51
N CYS A 265 28.00 11.34 -4.18
CA CYS A 265 27.75 12.55 -3.39
C CYS A 265 29.03 13.18 -2.82
N LEU A 266 30.20 12.60 -3.12
CA LEU A 266 31.51 13.10 -2.70
C LEU A 266 32.21 13.94 -3.79
N GLU A 267 31.52 14.23 -4.90
CA GLU A 267 31.99 15.08 -6.01
C GLU A 267 31.28 16.43 -6.01
#